data_AF-A0AAD8Q0X4-F1
#
_entry.id   AF-A0AAD8Q0X4-F1
#
_cell.length_a   1.000
_cell.length_b   1.000
_cell.length_c   1.000
_cell.angle_alpha   90.00
_cell.angle_beta   90.00
_cell.angle_gamma   90.00
#
_symmetry.space_group_name_H-M   'P 1'
#
loop_
_entity.id
_entity.type
_entity.pdbx_description
1 polymer ?
#
loop_
_entity_poly.entity_id
_entity_poly.type
_entity_poly.pdbx_seq_one_letter_code
_entity_poly.pdbx_strand_id
1 'polypeptide(L)'
;MKVLLPLLTASLASAHTIFSSLEVGGVNQGIGGGVRVPSYNGPIENVQSDSLACNGAPNPTTPSSKVITVQAGENVTAIWRYMLSSTGSGPADIMDSTHKGPTIAYLKKVNDATSDSGIGSGWFKIQQDGYNNGVWGTEKVINGQGRHSIKIPECIAPGQYLLRAEMIALHAAGSYPGAQFYMECAQINVVGGTGSKTPSSTVSFPGAYKSSDPGVTISIYYPPVTTYTIPGPALFTC
;
A
#
# COMPACT_ATOMS: atom_id res chain seq x y z
N MET A 1 -38.63 34.50 -23.26
CA MET A 1 -38.21 33.08 -23.21
C MET A 1 -36.97 33.01 -22.33
N LYS A 2 -37.08 32.56 -21.07
CA LYS A 2 -35.93 32.45 -20.16
C LYS A 2 -35.21 31.15 -20.48
N VAL A 3 -34.02 31.24 -21.05
CA VAL A 3 -33.17 30.08 -21.34
C VAL A 3 -32.50 29.66 -20.03
N LEU A 4 -32.89 28.51 -19.47
CA LEU A 4 -32.13 27.87 -18.39
C LEU A 4 -30.89 27.22 -18.99
N LEU A 5 -29.71 27.68 -18.59
CA LEU A 5 -28.44 27.00 -18.85
C LEU A 5 -28.29 25.84 -17.85
N PRO A 6 -28.09 24.58 -18.29
CA PRO A 6 -27.76 23.50 -17.38
C PRO A 6 -26.32 23.68 -16.90
N LEU A 7 -26.14 23.89 -15.59
CA LEU A 7 -24.83 23.75 -14.95
C LEU A 7 -24.45 22.26 -14.99
N LEU A 8 -23.56 21.86 -15.90
CA LEU A 8 -22.84 20.59 -15.76
C LEU A 8 -21.84 20.75 -14.61
N THR A 9 -22.21 20.30 -13.42
CA THR A 9 -21.24 20.05 -12.36
C THR A 9 -20.45 18.80 -12.74
N ALA A 10 -19.22 18.97 -13.22
CA ALA A 10 -18.27 17.87 -13.36
C ALA A 10 -17.95 17.35 -11.95
N SER A 11 -18.53 16.22 -11.57
CA SER A 11 -18.09 15.49 -10.38
C SER A 11 -16.66 15.03 -10.60
N LEU A 12 -15.71 15.59 -9.85
CA LEU A 12 -14.36 15.05 -9.76
C LEU A 12 -14.46 13.65 -9.18
N ALA A 13 -14.39 12.62 -10.02
CA ALA A 13 -14.40 11.24 -9.56
C ALA A 13 -13.11 10.96 -8.77
N SER A 14 -13.25 10.72 -7.48
CA SER A 14 -12.17 10.42 -6.55
C SER A 14 -11.73 8.96 -6.72
N ALA A 15 -11.03 8.65 -7.80
CA ALA A 15 -10.72 7.27 -8.16
C ALA A 15 -9.58 6.63 -7.35
N HIS A 16 -8.55 7.41 -7.03
CA HIS A 16 -7.21 6.93 -6.72
C HIS A 16 -6.84 7.10 -5.23
N THR A 17 -5.62 6.75 -4.81
CA THR A 17 -5.26 6.78 -3.38
C THR A 17 -3.76 6.98 -3.12
N ILE A 18 -3.42 7.37 -1.89
CA ILE A 18 -2.07 7.52 -1.35
C ILE A 18 -2.08 7.04 0.11
N PHE A 19 -1.14 6.19 0.50
CA PHE A 19 -0.77 6.00 1.90
C PHE A 19 0.02 7.22 2.36
N SER A 20 -0.68 8.16 3.00
CA SER A 20 -0.17 9.52 3.22
C SER A 20 0.44 9.74 4.60
N SER A 21 0.06 8.94 5.60
CA SER A 21 0.55 9.05 6.98
C SER A 21 0.45 7.72 7.72
N LEU A 22 1.32 7.51 8.71
CA LEU A 22 1.33 6.32 9.56
C LEU A 22 0.86 6.69 10.97
N GLU A 23 0.01 5.85 11.57
CA GLU A 23 -0.38 5.93 12.98
C GLU A 23 0.37 4.85 13.78
N VAL A 24 0.96 5.26 14.90
CA VAL A 24 1.71 4.39 15.83
C VAL A 24 1.29 4.73 17.25
N GLY A 25 0.96 3.72 18.07
CA GLY A 25 0.48 3.94 19.44
C GLY A 25 -0.76 4.85 19.53
N GLY A 26 -1.63 4.85 18.50
CA GLY A 26 -2.80 5.72 18.41
C GLY A 26 -2.50 7.18 18.00
N VAL A 27 -1.25 7.50 17.67
CA VAL A 27 -0.82 8.85 17.27
C VAL A 27 -0.44 8.87 15.79
N ASN A 28 -1.16 9.67 15.00
CA ASN A 28 -0.82 9.92 13.60
C ASN A 28 0.48 10.75 13.50
N GLN A 29 1.41 10.31 12.66
CA GLN A 29 2.74 10.91 12.55
C GLN A 29 2.82 12.12 11.61
N GLY A 30 1.69 12.53 11.03
CA GLY A 30 1.56 13.62 10.07
C GLY A 30 1.66 13.16 8.62
N ILE A 31 1.04 13.90 7.70
CA ILE A 31 1.14 13.67 6.25
C ILE A 31 2.60 13.84 5.82
N GLY A 32 3.18 12.81 5.18
CA GLY A 32 4.60 12.78 4.80
C GLY A 32 5.58 12.70 6.00
N GLY A 33 5.05 12.60 7.23
CA GLY A 33 5.83 12.53 8.46
C GLY A 33 6.43 11.14 8.65
N GLY A 34 7.54 10.87 7.98
CA GLY A 34 8.18 9.56 7.93
C GLY A 34 7.60 8.62 6.87
N VAL A 35 6.73 9.12 5.98
CA VAL A 35 6.21 8.39 4.82
C VAL A 35 6.62 9.14 3.56
N ARG A 36 7.16 8.42 2.56
CA ARG A 36 7.62 9.02 1.28
C ARG A 36 6.44 9.14 0.33
N VAL A 37 5.74 10.27 0.40
CA VAL A 37 4.48 10.47 -0.33
C VAL A 37 4.70 11.08 -1.72
N PRO A 38 3.99 10.60 -2.76
CA PRO A 38 3.90 11.30 -4.04
C PRO A 38 2.95 12.49 -3.96
N SER A 39 3.09 13.46 -4.87
CA SER A 39 2.13 14.56 -5.03
C SER A 39 0.89 14.17 -5.84
N TYR A 40 1.02 13.18 -6.71
CA TYR A 40 -0.03 12.63 -7.55
C TYR A 40 -0.38 11.21 -7.08
N ASN A 41 -1.67 10.87 -7.12
CA ASN A 41 -2.22 9.61 -6.61
C ASN A 41 -2.32 8.51 -7.68
N GLY A 42 -1.72 8.70 -8.86
CA GLY A 42 -1.70 7.70 -9.93
C GLY A 42 -1.05 6.38 -9.49
N PRO A 43 -1.44 5.24 -10.09
CA PRO A 43 -0.81 3.96 -9.80
C PRO A 43 0.55 3.83 -10.50
N ILE A 44 1.30 2.84 -10.06
CA ILE A 44 2.29 2.16 -10.89
C ILE A 44 1.59 0.96 -11.52
N GLU A 45 1.79 0.69 -12.82
CA GLU A 45 1.17 -0.46 -13.51
C GLU A 45 2.21 -1.46 -14.04
N ASN A 46 3.47 -1.02 -14.24
CA ASN A 46 4.55 -1.88 -14.70
C ASN A 46 5.26 -2.56 -13.52
N VAL A 47 5.04 -3.85 -13.32
CA VAL A 47 5.65 -4.61 -12.22
C VAL A 47 7.17 -4.81 -12.33
N GLN A 48 7.75 -4.49 -13.50
CA GLN A 48 9.20 -4.52 -13.70
C GLN A 48 9.88 -3.18 -13.39
N SER A 49 9.12 -2.13 -13.08
CA SER A 49 9.66 -0.82 -12.76
C SER A 49 10.25 -0.78 -11.35
N ASP A 50 11.36 -0.05 -11.20
CA ASP A 50 11.92 0.31 -9.89
C ASP A 50 10.92 1.05 -8.99
N SER A 51 9.99 1.80 -9.60
CA SER A 51 8.92 2.50 -8.89
C SER A 51 7.96 1.55 -8.15
N LEU A 52 7.97 0.24 -8.44
CA LEU A 52 7.16 -0.73 -7.70
C LEU A 52 7.61 -0.90 -6.24
N ALA A 53 8.86 -0.56 -5.91
CA ALA A 53 9.39 -0.69 -4.56
C ALA A 53 8.72 0.29 -3.59
N CYS A 54 8.80 1.59 -3.85
CA CYS A 54 8.38 2.64 -2.92
C CYS A 54 7.70 3.83 -3.63
N ASN A 55 6.96 3.56 -4.71
CA ASN A 55 6.53 4.56 -5.70
C ASN A 55 7.75 5.24 -6.38
N GLY A 56 7.48 6.15 -7.31
CA GLY A 56 8.51 6.83 -8.09
C GLY A 56 7.99 7.20 -9.45
N ALA A 57 8.90 7.51 -10.39
CA ALA A 57 8.53 7.93 -11.74
C ALA A 57 7.43 7.02 -12.36
N PRO A 58 6.35 7.60 -12.92
CA PRO A 58 6.15 9.02 -13.20
C PRO A 58 5.63 9.87 -12.02
N ASN A 59 5.43 9.28 -10.84
CA ASN A 59 4.90 9.91 -9.63
C ASN A 59 6.04 10.23 -8.64
N PRO A 60 6.73 11.38 -8.77
CA PRO A 60 7.85 11.69 -7.89
C PRO A 60 7.41 11.73 -6.41
N THR A 61 8.17 11.09 -5.54
CA THR A 61 7.94 11.09 -4.09
C THR A 61 8.74 12.17 -3.39
N THR A 62 8.20 12.65 -2.28
CA THR A 62 8.86 13.63 -1.41
C THR A 62 9.70 12.90 -0.35
N PRO A 63 11.02 13.17 -0.25
CA PRO A 63 11.85 12.62 0.82
C PRO A 63 11.37 13.05 2.22
N SER A 64 11.63 12.21 3.22
CA SER A 64 11.36 12.53 4.63
C SER A 64 12.60 12.24 5.46
N SER A 65 12.97 13.14 6.37
CA SER A 65 14.09 12.92 7.32
C SER A 65 13.65 12.20 8.61
N LYS A 66 12.33 12.00 8.80
CA LYS A 66 11.78 11.41 10.01
C LYS A 66 11.83 9.88 9.94
N VAL A 67 12.32 9.25 11.01
CA VAL A 67 12.23 7.80 11.23
C VAL A 67 11.32 7.56 12.44
N ILE A 68 10.24 6.81 12.24
CA ILE A 68 9.20 6.59 13.25
C ILE A 68 9.60 5.41 14.13
N THR A 69 9.70 5.61 15.44
CA THR A 69 9.97 4.49 16.37
C THR A 69 8.72 3.65 16.55
N VAL A 70 8.85 2.32 16.46
CA VAL A 70 7.76 1.35 16.57
C VAL A 70 8.22 0.17 17.44
N GLN A 71 7.38 -0.27 18.37
CA GLN A 71 7.62 -1.46 19.18
C GLN A 71 7.32 -2.73 18.36
N ALA A 72 8.26 -3.66 18.33
CA ALA A 72 8.01 -4.97 17.75
C ALA A 72 6.84 -5.65 18.49
N GLY A 73 5.96 -6.32 17.74
CA GLY A 73 4.74 -6.95 18.25
C GLY A 73 3.49 -6.05 18.22
N GLU A 74 3.64 -4.73 18.14
CA GLU A 74 2.51 -3.81 18.08
C GLU A 74 1.92 -3.68 16.66
N ASN A 75 0.70 -3.14 16.58
CA ASN A 75 0.10 -2.75 15.30
C ASN A 75 0.41 -1.29 14.99
N VAL A 76 0.83 -1.03 13.76
CA VAL A 76 0.80 0.30 13.13
C VAL A 76 -0.39 0.37 12.17
N THR A 77 -0.88 1.56 11.88
CA THR A 77 -1.97 1.74 10.89
C THR A 77 -1.51 2.66 9.78
N ALA A 78 -1.40 2.13 8.56
CA ALA A 78 -1.24 2.94 7.36
C ALA A 78 -2.56 3.65 7.05
N ILE A 79 -2.52 4.98 6.89
CA ILE A 79 -3.68 5.81 6.64
C ILE A 79 -3.71 6.21 5.17
N TRP A 80 -4.71 5.69 4.47
CA TRP A 80 -4.95 5.91 3.05
C TRP A 80 -5.88 7.10 2.83
N ARG A 81 -5.61 7.91 1.83
CA ARG A 81 -6.42 9.07 1.43
C ARG A 81 -6.40 9.22 -0.08
N TYR A 82 -7.46 9.78 -0.66
CA TYR A 82 -7.55 10.06 -2.08
C TYR A 82 -6.41 10.97 -2.55
N MET A 83 -6.19 12.08 -1.86
CA MET A 83 -5.09 13.02 -2.12
C MET A 83 -4.47 13.49 -0.80
N LEU A 84 -3.29 14.12 -0.89
CA LEU A 84 -2.65 14.74 0.29
C LEU A 84 -3.49 15.85 0.93
N SER A 85 -4.38 16.48 0.17
CA SER A 85 -5.30 17.53 0.66
C SER A 85 -6.63 17.01 1.17
N SER A 86 -6.88 15.69 1.11
CA SER A 86 -8.13 15.09 1.63
C SER A 86 -8.23 15.27 3.15
N THR A 87 -9.25 15.98 3.59
CA THR A 87 -9.51 16.25 5.03
C THR A 87 -10.55 15.31 5.63
N GLY A 88 -11.39 14.68 4.80
CA GLY A 88 -12.39 13.72 5.22
C GLY A 88 -11.86 12.31 5.43
N SER A 89 -12.77 11.41 5.78
CA SER A 89 -12.50 9.97 5.95
C SER A 89 -13.67 9.09 5.50
N GLY A 90 -14.62 9.66 4.75
CA GLY A 90 -15.65 8.87 4.10
C GLY A 90 -15.05 8.07 2.94
N PRO A 91 -15.77 7.07 2.39
CA PRO A 91 -15.26 6.20 1.32
C PRO A 91 -14.60 6.95 0.15
N ALA A 92 -15.24 8.02 -0.33
CA ALA A 92 -14.73 8.85 -1.43
C ALA A 92 -13.48 9.68 -1.05
N ASP A 93 -13.19 9.87 0.23
CA ASP A 93 -11.95 10.50 0.69
C ASP A 93 -10.77 9.50 0.73
N ILE A 94 -11.00 8.21 0.45
CA ILE A 94 -10.00 7.14 0.53
C ILE A 94 -9.59 6.65 -0.85
N MET A 95 -10.53 6.06 -1.59
CA MET A 95 -10.36 5.47 -2.92
C MET A 95 -11.75 5.12 -3.49
N ASP A 96 -11.93 5.14 -4.81
CA ASP A 96 -13.23 4.80 -5.40
C ASP A 96 -13.59 3.32 -5.16
N SER A 97 -14.87 3.08 -4.88
CA SER A 97 -15.39 1.74 -4.54
C SER A 97 -15.20 0.68 -5.63
N THR A 98 -14.95 1.08 -6.88
CA THR A 98 -14.60 0.17 -7.97
C THR A 98 -13.22 -0.46 -7.80
N HIS A 99 -12.33 0.14 -7.02
CA HIS A 99 -10.94 -0.30 -6.84
C HIS A 99 -10.82 -1.51 -5.89
N LYS A 100 -11.48 -2.59 -6.28
CA LYS A 100 -11.50 -3.87 -5.58
C LYS A 100 -10.19 -4.62 -5.79
N GLY A 101 -9.61 -5.12 -4.71
CA GLY A 101 -8.40 -5.92 -4.73
C GLY A 101 -7.78 -6.08 -3.33
N PRO A 102 -6.56 -6.63 -3.23
CA PRO A 102 -5.93 -6.88 -1.95
C PRO A 102 -5.32 -5.64 -1.31
N THR A 103 -5.10 -5.72 0.00
CA THR A 103 -4.13 -4.89 0.73
C THR A 103 -2.97 -5.77 1.18
N ILE A 104 -1.75 -5.22 1.15
CA ILE A 104 -0.53 -5.97 1.44
C ILE A 104 0.46 -5.06 2.18
N ALA A 105 1.26 -5.60 3.08
CA ALA A 105 2.40 -4.86 3.64
C ALA A 105 3.67 -5.72 3.73
N TYR A 106 4.81 -5.06 3.53
CA TYR A 106 6.14 -5.66 3.56
C TYR A 106 7.09 -4.85 4.44
N LEU A 107 8.10 -5.52 4.99
CA LEU A 107 9.25 -4.90 5.61
C LEU A 107 10.53 -5.22 4.83
N LYS A 108 11.46 -4.27 4.81
CA LYS A 108 12.86 -4.46 4.37
C LYS A 108 13.79 -3.90 5.44
N LYS A 109 14.68 -4.73 5.98
CA LYS A 109 15.74 -4.25 6.90
C LYS A 109 16.71 -3.38 6.10
N VAL A 110 17.04 -2.21 6.62
CA VAL A 110 17.98 -1.27 5.99
C VAL A 110 18.99 -0.74 7.01
N ASN A 111 20.09 -0.19 6.52
CA ASN A 111 21.08 0.49 7.36
C ASN A 111 20.58 1.88 7.77
N ASP A 112 20.02 2.63 6.81
CA ASP A 112 19.46 3.95 7.00
C ASP A 112 18.16 4.09 6.20
N ALA A 113 17.03 4.18 6.91
CA ALA A 113 15.70 4.28 6.33
C ALA A 113 15.42 5.65 5.72
N THR A 114 16.26 6.67 5.95
CA THR A 114 16.09 7.98 5.29
C THR A 114 16.69 8.03 3.89
N SER A 115 17.62 7.12 3.57
CA SER A 115 18.38 7.13 2.30
C SER A 115 18.25 5.85 1.47
N ASP A 116 17.92 4.69 2.04
CA ASP A 116 17.72 3.46 1.26
C ASP A 116 16.54 3.61 0.29
N SER A 117 16.75 3.34 -1.00
CA SER A 117 15.73 3.52 -2.04
C SER A 117 14.59 2.50 -1.95
N GLY A 118 14.79 1.39 -1.23
CA GLY A 118 13.87 0.26 -1.20
C GLY A 118 14.01 -0.69 -2.39
N ILE A 119 14.63 -0.26 -3.50
CA ILE A 119 14.81 -1.09 -4.70
C ILE A 119 15.67 -2.32 -4.39
N GLY A 120 15.35 -3.44 -5.02
CA GLY A 120 16.09 -4.69 -4.90
C GLY A 120 15.56 -5.60 -3.79
N SER A 121 16.43 -6.51 -3.34
CA SER A 121 16.09 -7.61 -2.43
C SER A 121 15.91 -7.18 -0.97
N GLY A 122 15.42 -8.11 -0.15
CA GLY A 122 15.31 -7.94 1.31
C GLY A 122 13.89 -7.72 1.82
N TRP A 123 12.89 -7.72 0.94
CA TRP A 123 11.49 -7.58 1.31
C TRP A 123 10.89 -8.89 1.82
N PHE A 124 10.12 -8.84 2.90
CA PHE A 124 9.30 -9.96 3.38
C PHE A 124 7.91 -9.46 3.75
N LYS A 125 6.89 -10.25 3.42
CA LYS A 125 5.48 -9.88 3.59
C LYS A 125 5.06 -10.07 5.04
N ILE A 126 4.42 -9.08 5.65
CA ILE A 126 3.99 -9.11 7.07
C ILE A 126 2.50 -8.91 7.26
N GLN A 127 1.77 -8.49 6.22
CA GLN A 127 0.32 -8.44 6.21
C GLN A 127 -0.17 -8.73 4.79
N GLN A 128 -1.32 -9.39 4.68
CA GLN A 128 -2.12 -9.40 3.46
C GLN A 128 -3.60 -9.60 3.78
N ASP A 129 -4.48 -9.00 2.98
CA ASP A 129 -5.92 -9.22 2.99
C ASP A 129 -6.45 -9.22 1.56
N GLY A 130 -6.90 -10.38 1.09
CA GLY A 130 -7.31 -10.61 -0.30
C GLY A 130 -8.82 -10.56 -0.47
N TYR A 131 -9.36 -11.59 -1.14
CA TYR A 131 -10.80 -11.79 -1.30
C TYR A 131 -11.29 -12.84 -0.31
N ASN A 132 -12.22 -12.45 0.58
CA ASN A 132 -12.82 -13.37 1.55
C ASN A 132 -14.31 -13.09 1.68
N ASN A 133 -15.15 -14.11 1.51
CA ASN A 133 -16.61 -14.04 1.66
C ASN A 133 -17.25 -12.88 0.90
N GLY A 134 -16.85 -12.63 -0.35
CA GLY A 134 -17.43 -11.56 -1.16
C GLY A 134 -16.79 -10.19 -1.00
N VAL A 135 -15.86 -10.02 -0.04
CA VAL A 135 -15.28 -8.72 0.33
C VAL A 135 -13.78 -8.72 0.11
N TRP A 136 -13.30 -7.67 -0.55
CA TRP A 136 -11.90 -7.39 -0.79
C TRP A 136 -11.24 -6.61 0.35
N GLY A 137 -9.93 -6.79 0.53
CA GLY A 137 -9.15 -6.00 1.50
C GLY A 137 -9.28 -4.49 1.28
N THR A 138 -9.25 -4.02 0.03
CA THR A 138 -9.41 -2.59 -0.27
C THR A 138 -10.79 -2.06 0.14
N GLU A 139 -11.85 -2.86 -0.01
CA GLU A 139 -13.20 -2.48 0.45
C GLU A 139 -13.24 -2.26 1.97
N LYS A 140 -12.50 -3.06 2.75
CA LYS A 140 -12.40 -2.88 4.20
C LYS A 140 -11.65 -1.60 4.56
N VAL A 141 -10.61 -1.22 3.82
CA VAL A 141 -9.89 0.05 4.03
C VAL A 141 -10.75 1.25 3.63
N ILE A 142 -11.40 1.21 2.47
CA ILE A 142 -12.31 2.26 1.98
C ILE A 142 -13.43 2.53 2.98
N ASN A 143 -14.11 1.47 3.44
CA ASN A 143 -15.21 1.60 4.40
C ASN A 143 -14.72 1.74 5.86
N GLY A 144 -13.44 1.49 6.12
CA GLY A 144 -12.78 1.57 7.43
C GLY A 144 -12.03 2.87 7.65
N GLN A 145 -12.49 3.98 7.05
CA GLN A 145 -11.90 5.33 7.21
C GLN A 145 -10.43 5.43 6.74
N GLY A 146 -10.04 4.59 5.77
CA GLY A 146 -8.68 4.52 5.23
C GLY A 146 -7.68 3.81 6.14
N ARG A 147 -8.14 3.08 7.16
CA ARG A 147 -7.27 2.42 8.13
C ARG A 147 -6.83 1.04 7.64
N HIS A 148 -5.53 0.89 7.38
CA HIS A 148 -4.89 -0.38 7.06
C HIS A 148 -3.98 -0.79 8.23
N SER A 149 -4.49 -1.64 9.13
CA SER A 149 -3.76 -2.12 10.31
C SER A 149 -2.76 -3.22 9.95
N ILE A 150 -1.52 -3.08 10.42
CA ILE A 150 -0.38 -3.94 10.08
C ILE A 150 0.37 -4.29 11.38
N LYS A 151 0.53 -5.58 11.67
CA LYS A 151 1.29 -6.06 12.84
C LYS A 151 2.79 -6.07 12.52
N ILE A 152 3.60 -5.39 13.33
CA ILE A 152 5.06 -5.54 13.27
C ILE A 152 5.42 -6.84 13.99
N PRO A 153 6.11 -7.80 13.34
CA PRO A 153 6.45 -9.05 14.00
C PRO A 153 7.39 -8.83 15.20
N GLU A 154 7.18 -9.56 16.30
CA GLU A 154 8.01 -9.42 17.52
C GLU A 154 9.38 -10.10 17.39
N CYS A 155 9.47 -11.12 16.53
CA CYS A 155 10.63 -12.00 16.40
C CYS A 155 11.73 -11.50 15.44
N ILE A 156 11.52 -10.38 14.75
CA ILE A 156 12.53 -9.81 13.82
C ILE A 156 13.62 -9.07 14.59
N ALA A 157 14.77 -8.85 13.94
CA ALA A 157 15.84 -8.06 14.51
C ALA A 157 15.40 -6.59 14.74
N PRO A 158 15.89 -5.92 15.79
CA PRO A 158 15.64 -4.49 15.97
C PRO A 158 16.44 -3.65 14.95
N GLY A 159 16.09 -2.36 14.86
CA GLY A 159 16.77 -1.35 14.05
C GLY A 159 15.89 -0.81 12.92
N GLN A 160 16.51 -0.16 11.93
CA GLN A 160 15.78 0.53 10.87
C GLN A 160 15.24 -0.40 9.79
N TYR A 161 14.03 -0.09 9.33
CA TYR A 161 13.31 -0.78 8.26
C TYR A 161 12.57 0.22 7.37
N LEU A 162 12.33 -0.19 6.12
CA LEU A 162 11.26 0.39 5.30
C LEU A 162 10.01 -0.48 5.45
N LEU A 163 8.86 0.17 5.67
CA LEU A 163 7.53 -0.43 5.65
C LEU A 163 6.82 -0.02 4.37
N ARG A 164 6.64 -0.96 3.45
CA ARG A 164 5.90 -0.78 2.20
C ARG A 164 4.47 -1.25 2.41
N ALA A 165 3.50 -0.34 2.45
CA ALA A 165 2.08 -0.67 2.47
C ALA A 165 1.50 -0.47 1.07
N GLU A 166 0.63 -1.38 0.65
CA GLU A 166 0.12 -1.44 -0.72
C GLU A 166 -1.38 -1.74 -0.77
N MET A 167 -2.06 -1.09 -1.70
CA MET A 167 -3.36 -1.50 -2.22
C MET A 167 -3.21 -1.79 -3.72
N ILE A 168 -3.79 -2.90 -4.19
CA ILE A 168 -3.80 -3.23 -5.62
C ILE A 168 -5.26 -3.16 -6.09
N ALA A 169 -5.56 -2.34 -7.08
CA ALA A 169 -6.87 -2.27 -7.70
C ALA A 169 -6.91 -3.15 -8.96
N LEU A 170 -7.92 -4.02 -9.04
CA LEU A 170 -8.01 -5.06 -10.08
C LEU A 170 -9.17 -4.86 -11.06
N HIS A 171 -9.86 -3.71 -10.99
CA HIS A 171 -11.04 -3.44 -11.81
C HIS A 171 -10.75 -3.44 -13.32
N ALA A 172 -9.52 -3.12 -13.72
CA ALA A 172 -9.03 -3.13 -15.10
C ALA A 172 -7.99 -4.24 -15.36
N ALA A 173 -7.85 -5.22 -14.46
CA ALA A 173 -6.77 -6.21 -14.50
C ALA A 173 -7.03 -7.42 -15.43
N GLY A 174 -8.06 -7.38 -16.29
CA GLY A 174 -8.36 -8.47 -17.22
C GLY A 174 -7.26 -8.76 -18.25
N SER A 175 -6.35 -7.81 -18.44
CA SER A 175 -5.12 -7.91 -19.23
C SER A 175 -3.98 -7.19 -18.52
N TYR A 176 -2.73 -7.47 -18.92
CA TYR A 176 -1.55 -6.74 -18.44
C TYR A 176 -0.92 -5.89 -19.56
N PRO A 177 -0.56 -4.62 -19.31
CA PRO A 177 -0.82 -3.87 -18.07
C PRO A 177 -2.32 -3.63 -17.83
N GLY A 178 -2.71 -3.43 -16.57
CA GLY A 178 -4.10 -3.21 -16.19
C GLY A 178 -4.37 -3.23 -14.68
N ALA A 179 -3.66 -4.08 -13.92
CA ALA A 179 -3.63 -3.98 -12.46
C ALA A 179 -2.93 -2.68 -12.03
N GLN A 180 -3.50 -2.01 -11.05
CA GLN A 180 -3.05 -0.71 -10.57
C GLN A 180 -2.49 -0.84 -9.16
N PHE A 181 -1.21 -0.57 -9.00
CA PHE A 181 -0.47 -0.75 -7.75
C PHE A 181 -0.23 0.60 -7.08
N TYR A 182 -0.77 0.78 -5.87
CA TYR A 182 -0.59 1.97 -5.05
C TYR A 182 0.22 1.59 -3.82
N MET A 183 1.45 2.10 -3.71
CA MET A 183 2.31 1.81 -2.57
C MET A 183 3.13 3.01 -2.17
N GLU A 184 3.33 3.18 -0.86
CA GLU A 184 4.28 4.13 -0.30
C GLU A 184 5.13 3.44 0.77
N CYS A 185 6.31 4.00 1.03
CA CYS A 185 7.24 3.49 2.04
C CYS A 185 7.31 4.42 3.25
N ALA A 186 7.03 3.87 4.42
CA ALA A 186 7.31 4.50 5.70
C ALA A 186 8.70 4.10 6.21
N GLN A 187 9.34 5.03 6.92
CA GLN A 187 10.67 4.89 7.50
C GLN A 187 10.48 4.61 8.99
N ILE A 188 10.82 3.41 9.44
CA ILE A 188 10.59 3.00 10.82
C ILE A 188 11.87 2.51 11.49
N ASN A 189 11.95 2.71 12.81
CA ASN A 189 12.96 2.11 13.69
C ASN A 189 12.25 1.16 14.63
N VAL A 190 12.41 -0.14 14.38
CA VAL A 190 11.82 -1.20 15.21
C VAL A 190 12.66 -1.37 16.46
N VAL A 191 12.05 -1.19 17.63
CA VAL A 191 12.66 -1.44 18.93
C VAL A 191 12.00 -2.67 19.58
N GLY A 192 12.70 -3.32 20.52
CA GLY A 192 12.16 -4.48 21.25
C GLY A 192 12.04 -5.79 20.45
N GLY A 193 12.45 -5.81 19.17
CA GLY A 193 12.48 -7.04 18.38
C GLY A 193 13.50 -8.04 18.94
N THR A 194 13.11 -9.31 19.06
CA THR A 194 13.96 -10.33 19.70
C THR A 194 15.10 -10.82 18.80
N GLY A 195 14.98 -10.65 17.48
CA GLY A 195 15.89 -11.23 16.50
C GLY A 195 15.89 -12.77 16.47
N SER A 196 14.90 -13.43 17.07
CA SER A 196 14.85 -14.88 17.17
C SER A 196 14.49 -15.58 15.86
N LYS A 197 13.99 -14.85 14.86
CA LYS A 197 13.65 -15.39 13.54
C LYS A 197 14.07 -14.43 12.43
N THR A 198 14.90 -14.94 11.53
CA THR A 198 15.21 -14.28 10.25
C THR A 198 14.20 -14.75 9.19
N PRO A 199 13.55 -13.85 8.43
CA PRO A 199 12.71 -14.26 7.30
C PRO A 199 13.49 -15.17 6.35
N SER A 200 13.08 -16.44 6.25
CA SER A 200 13.79 -17.48 5.49
C SER A 200 13.77 -17.26 3.99
N SER A 201 12.80 -16.49 3.50
CA SER A 201 12.73 -16.03 2.12
C SER A 201 12.45 -14.53 2.10
N THR A 202 13.32 -13.79 1.42
CA THR A 202 13.05 -12.41 1.03
C THR A 202 12.93 -12.35 -0.49
N VAL A 203 12.24 -11.33 -0.98
CA VAL A 203 12.02 -11.10 -2.40
C VAL A 203 12.54 -9.72 -2.80
N SER A 204 12.58 -9.45 -4.10
CA SER A 204 12.98 -8.16 -4.66
C SER A 204 11.79 -7.37 -5.17
N PHE A 205 11.80 -6.05 -5.01
CA PHE A 205 10.96 -5.15 -5.78
C PHE A 205 11.86 -4.25 -6.65
N PRO A 206 11.75 -4.32 -7.99
CA PRO A 206 10.92 -5.23 -8.79
C PRO A 206 11.39 -6.71 -8.71
N GLY A 207 10.51 -7.64 -9.09
CA GLY A 207 10.82 -9.07 -9.22
C GLY A 207 9.87 -10.03 -8.47
N ALA A 208 9.30 -9.60 -7.34
CA ALA A 208 8.37 -10.40 -6.56
C ALA A 208 7.02 -10.60 -7.25
N TYR A 209 6.61 -9.65 -8.08
CA TYR A 209 5.38 -9.69 -8.88
C TYR A 209 5.73 -9.92 -10.35
N LYS A 210 4.91 -10.73 -11.02
CA LYS A 210 4.99 -10.99 -12.45
C LYS A 210 3.68 -10.60 -13.12
N SER A 211 3.77 -10.14 -14.36
CA SER A 211 2.58 -9.85 -15.17
C SER A 211 1.65 -11.06 -15.27
N SER A 212 2.22 -12.27 -15.32
CA SER A 212 1.49 -13.53 -15.40
C SER A 212 0.96 -14.05 -14.07
N ASP A 213 1.20 -13.38 -12.94
CA ASP A 213 0.70 -13.87 -11.65
C ASP A 213 -0.84 -13.86 -11.68
N PRO A 214 -1.49 -14.94 -11.19
CA PRO A 214 -2.95 -15.04 -11.23
C PRO A 214 -3.67 -13.99 -10.36
N GLY A 215 -2.93 -13.32 -9.48
CA GLY A 215 -3.41 -12.16 -8.71
C GLY A 215 -3.17 -10.81 -9.37
N VAL A 216 -2.43 -10.76 -10.48
CA VAL A 216 -2.06 -9.55 -11.23
C VAL A 216 -2.83 -9.45 -12.54
N THR A 217 -2.89 -10.53 -13.34
CA THR A 217 -3.76 -10.59 -14.53
C THR A 217 -4.99 -11.44 -14.21
N ILE A 218 -6.13 -10.79 -14.00
CA ILE A 218 -7.37 -11.40 -13.55
C ILE A 218 -8.60 -10.55 -13.93
N SER A 219 -9.63 -11.20 -14.49
CA SER A 219 -10.96 -10.62 -14.61
C SER A 219 -11.74 -10.85 -13.31
N ILE A 220 -12.01 -9.79 -12.55
CA ILE A 220 -12.74 -9.92 -11.26
C ILE A 220 -14.26 -10.01 -11.42
N TYR A 221 -14.78 -9.70 -12.61
CA TYR A 221 -16.22 -9.61 -12.88
C TYR A 221 -16.79 -10.83 -13.59
N TYR A 222 -16.04 -11.41 -14.54
CA TYR A 222 -16.55 -12.52 -15.34
C TYR A 222 -15.43 -13.53 -15.72
N PRO A 223 -15.56 -14.81 -15.32
CA PRO A 223 -16.50 -15.30 -14.31
C PRO A 223 -16.23 -14.62 -12.94
N PRO A 224 -17.24 -14.42 -12.08
CA PRO A 224 -17.02 -13.85 -10.75
C PRO A 224 -15.97 -14.65 -9.96
N VAL A 225 -15.03 -13.94 -9.34
CA VAL A 225 -13.95 -14.57 -8.57
C VAL A 225 -14.51 -15.21 -7.30
N THR A 226 -14.14 -16.46 -7.04
CA THR A 226 -14.46 -17.17 -5.79
C THR A 226 -13.24 -17.33 -4.88
N THR A 227 -12.04 -17.41 -5.48
CA THR A 227 -10.76 -17.53 -4.78
C THR A 227 -9.76 -16.58 -5.41
N TYR A 228 -8.99 -15.86 -4.59
CA TYR A 228 -7.96 -14.94 -5.06
C TYR A 228 -6.59 -15.31 -4.50
N THR A 229 -5.59 -15.44 -5.37
CA THR A 229 -4.20 -15.66 -4.99
C THR A 229 -3.49 -14.31 -4.91
N ILE A 230 -3.16 -13.87 -3.69
CA ILE A 230 -2.45 -12.61 -3.46
C ILE A 230 -1.01 -12.74 -4.01
N PRO A 231 -0.52 -11.78 -4.82
CA PRO A 231 0.81 -11.86 -5.42
C PRO A 231 1.95 -11.75 -4.37
N GLY A 232 3.15 -12.16 -4.78
CA GLY A 232 4.35 -12.14 -3.92
C GLY A 232 4.50 -13.37 -3.02
N PRO A 233 5.45 -13.32 -2.06
CA PRO A 233 5.80 -14.47 -1.20
C PRO A 233 4.68 -14.79 -0.20
N ALA A 234 4.82 -15.92 0.47
CA ALA A 234 4.00 -16.26 1.64
C ALA A 234 4.16 -15.21 2.76
N LEU A 235 3.14 -15.12 3.61
CA LEU A 235 3.15 -14.27 4.80
C LEU A 235 4.21 -14.77 5.79
N PHE A 236 5.09 -13.88 6.25
CA PHE A 236 6.01 -14.15 7.35
C PHE A 236 5.25 -14.20 8.68
N THR A 237 5.56 -15.20 9.48
CA THR A 237 5.02 -15.38 10.82
C THR A 237 6.19 -15.59 11.79
N CYS A 238 6.06 -15.08 13.01
CA CYS A 238 6.74 -15.69 14.14
C CYS A 238 6.13 -17.09 14.32
#